data_AF-A0A1A2PHJ7-F1
#
_entry.id   AF-A0A1A2PHJ7-F1
#
_cell.length_a   1.000
_cell.length_b   1.000
_cell.length_c   1.000
_cell.angle_alpha   90.00
_cell.angle_beta   90.00
_cell.angle_gamma   90.00
#
_symmetry.space_group_name_H-M   'P 1'
#
loop_
_entity.id
_entity.type
_entity.pdbx_description
1 polymer ?
#
loop_
_entity_poly.entity_id
_entity_poly.type
_entity_poly.pdbx_seq_one_letter_code
_entity_poly.pdbx_strand_id
1 'polypeptide(L)'
;MTEVAGIKGTALDTRIKHSVLTDPVLQAELTGDEFRAFVNLTCWVVSLVSDGSFNGHQAELLVPHLGRPTLHRFIALGLIEADDDANCLMTGESWQWQSTREQIERMAVTRRKNKERQAEWRERNANNGNKLQPVAPFN
;
A
#
# COMPACT_ATOMS: atom_id res chain seq x y z
N MET A 1 6.25 -16.56 0.86
CA MET A 1 6.68 -15.25 0.35
C MET A 1 6.83 -15.40 -1.16
N THR A 2 5.84 -14.96 -1.91
CA THR A 2 5.85 -15.04 -3.38
C THR A 2 6.41 -13.74 -3.92
N GLU A 3 7.63 -13.80 -4.47
CA GLU A 3 8.24 -12.73 -5.25
C GLU A 3 7.61 -12.71 -6.65
N VAL A 4 7.12 -11.55 -7.08
CA VAL A 4 6.81 -11.29 -8.49
C VAL A 4 7.51 -9.98 -8.88
N ALA A 5 8.26 -10.05 -9.98
CA ALA A 5 8.80 -8.93 -10.76
C ALA A 5 9.98 -8.10 -10.20
N GLY A 6 10.81 -8.60 -9.27
CA GLY A 6 12.12 -7.99 -8.98
C GLY A 6 12.12 -6.53 -8.47
N ILE A 7 10.94 -5.95 -8.26
CA ILE A 7 10.78 -4.65 -7.61
C ILE A 7 10.98 -4.92 -6.13
N LYS A 8 12.21 -4.75 -5.64
CA LYS A 8 12.47 -4.44 -4.24
C LYS A 8 11.95 -3.03 -3.97
N GLY A 9 10.63 -2.88 -4.06
CA GLY A 9 9.95 -1.66 -3.69
C GLY A 9 10.30 -1.42 -2.24
N THR A 10 11.03 -0.34 -1.98
CA THR A 10 11.00 0.32 -0.68
C THR A 10 9.54 0.31 -0.24
N ALA A 11 9.22 -0.46 0.80
CA ALA A 11 7.87 -0.52 1.35
C ALA A 11 7.47 0.93 1.63
N LEU A 12 6.71 1.51 0.70
CA LEU A 12 6.18 2.84 0.78
C LEU A 12 5.46 2.91 2.13
N ASP A 13 5.47 4.08 2.75
CA ASP A 13 4.72 4.33 3.97
C ASP A 13 3.22 4.41 3.65
N THR A 14 2.72 3.42 2.92
CA THR A 14 1.34 3.33 2.52
C THR A 14 0.67 2.54 3.60
N ARG A 15 -0.30 3.19 4.23
CA ARG A 15 -1.29 2.53 5.06
C ARG A 15 -1.96 1.35 4.34
N ILE A 16 -1.80 1.23 3.02
CA ILE A 16 -2.33 0.21 2.11
C ILE A 16 -1.30 -0.92 1.89
N LYS A 17 -1.75 -2.17 2.03
CA LYS A 17 -0.98 -3.40 1.79
C LYS A 17 -0.60 -3.55 0.31
N HIS A 18 0.54 -4.19 0.04
CA HIS A 18 1.00 -4.46 -1.33
C HIS A 18 0.01 -5.30 -2.13
N SER A 19 -0.78 -6.15 -1.46
CA SER A 19 -1.84 -6.95 -2.10
C SER A 19 -2.84 -6.12 -2.90
N VAL A 20 -3.09 -4.87 -2.51
CA VAL A 20 -3.96 -3.93 -3.26
C VAL A 20 -3.30 -3.51 -4.57
N LEU A 21 -1.99 -3.30 -4.56
CA LEU A 21 -1.24 -2.87 -5.74
C LEU A 21 -1.04 -4.02 -6.73
N THR A 22 -1.27 -5.26 -6.31
CA THR A 22 -1.13 -6.46 -7.13
C THR A 22 -2.45 -7.17 -7.40
N ASP A 23 -3.57 -6.59 -6.98
CA ASP A 23 -4.88 -7.18 -7.20
C ASP A 23 -5.22 -7.18 -8.70
N PRO A 24 -5.52 -8.35 -9.31
CA PRO A 24 -5.76 -8.44 -10.75
C PRO A 24 -6.95 -7.60 -11.24
N VAL A 25 -8.02 -7.50 -10.43
CA VAL A 25 -9.20 -6.71 -10.79
C VAL A 25 -8.84 -5.24 -10.78
N LEU A 26 -8.13 -4.78 -9.73
CA LEU A 26 -7.70 -3.39 -9.64
C LEU A 26 -6.69 -3.00 -10.72
N GLN A 27 -5.84 -3.92 -11.18
CA GLN A 27 -4.83 -3.66 -12.21
C GLN A 27 -5.36 -3.74 -13.64
N ALA A 28 -6.33 -4.64 -13.91
CA ALA A 28 -6.80 -4.90 -15.27
C ALA A 28 -8.08 -4.13 -15.63
N GLU A 29 -8.99 -3.92 -14.66
CA GLU A 29 -10.35 -3.42 -14.94
C GLU A 29 -10.54 -1.94 -14.63
N LEU A 30 -9.66 -1.35 -13.80
CA LEU A 30 -9.75 0.05 -13.40
C LEU A 30 -8.83 0.93 -14.24
N THR A 31 -9.37 2.07 -14.66
CA THR A 31 -8.55 3.19 -15.15
C THR A 31 -7.71 3.77 -14.00
N GLY A 32 -6.69 4.58 -14.34
CA GLY A 32 -5.84 5.20 -13.33
C GLY A 32 -6.58 6.08 -12.33
N ASP A 33 -7.65 6.77 -12.75
CA ASP A 33 -8.45 7.61 -11.85
C ASP A 33 -9.42 6.80 -10.99
N GLU A 34 -9.99 5.71 -11.52
CA GLU A 34 -10.79 4.77 -10.74
C GLU A 34 -9.93 4.07 -9.69
N PHE A 35 -8.71 3.64 -10.04
CA PHE A 35 -7.78 3.07 -9.08
C PHE A 35 -7.45 4.06 -7.94
N ARG A 36 -7.19 5.34 -8.27
CA ARG A 36 -6.97 6.39 -7.26
C ARG A 36 -8.20 6.60 -6.38
N ALA A 37 -9.39 6.62 -6.97
CA ALA A 37 -10.64 6.76 -6.24
C ALA A 37 -10.83 5.59 -5.25
N PHE A 38 -10.57 4.36 -5.67
CA PHE A 38 -10.67 3.17 -4.82
C PHE A 38 -9.67 3.20 -3.66
N VAL A 39 -8.43 3.60 -3.93
CA VAL A 39 -7.37 3.79 -2.92
C VAL A 39 -7.76 4.87 -1.89
N ASN A 40 -8.27 6.01 -2.35
CA ASN A 40 -8.72 7.09 -1.48
C ASN A 40 -9.93 6.68 -0.64
N LEU A 41 -10.90 5.99 -1.24
CA LEU A 41 -12.06 5.44 -0.56
C LEU A 41 -11.65 4.47 0.55
N THR A 42 -10.76 3.51 0.24
CA THR A 42 -10.22 2.56 1.21
C THR A 42 -9.58 3.26 2.42
N CYS A 43 -8.80 4.32 2.17
CA CYS A 43 -8.19 5.10 3.25
C CYS A 43 -9.21 5.86 4.10
N TRP A 44 -10.24 6.42 3.46
CA TRP A 44 -11.28 7.19 4.12
C TRP A 44 -12.16 6.29 5.00
N VAL A 45 -12.70 5.20 4.45
CA VAL A 45 -13.56 4.24 5.16
C VAL A 45 -12.86 3.66 6.39
N VAL A 46 -11.61 3.23 6.26
CA VAL A 46 -10.84 2.72 7.41
C VAL A 46 -10.58 3.79 8.47
N SER A 47 -10.42 5.05 8.06
CA SER A 47 -10.25 6.17 9.01
C SER A 47 -11.51 6.46 9.82
N LEU A 48 -12.69 6.02 9.36
CA LEU A 48 -13.96 6.15 10.10
C LEU A 48 -14.14 5.07 11.17
N VAL A 49 -13.25 4.05 11.25
CA VAL A 49 -13.37 2.91 12.17
C VAL A 49 -14.71 2.18 12.00
N SER A 50 -15.17 2.06 10.76
CA SER A 50 -16.52 1.60 10.41
C SER A 50 -16.56 0.16 9.87
N ASP A 51 -15.52 -0.64 10.10
CA ASP A 51 -15.40 -2.03 9.60
C ASP A 51 -15.68 -2.17 8.09
N GLY A 52 -15.32 -1.14 7.29
CA GLY A 52 -15.53 -1.15 5.84
C GLY A 52 -16.86 -0.56 5.38
N SER A 53 -17.78 -0.23 6.30
CA SER A 53 -19.08 0.39 5.97
C SER A 53 -18.97 1.89 5.78
N PHE A 54 -19.75 2.46 4.86
CA PHE A 54 -19.77 3.90 4.61
C PHE A 54 -21.04 4.35 3.89
N ASN A 55 -21.27 5.66 3.90
CA ASN A 55 -22.36 6.28 3.16
C ASN A 55 -21.90 6.72 1.76
N GLY A 56 -22.50 6.18 0.70
CA GLY A 56 -22.13 6.45 -0.69
C GLY A 56 -22.26 7.93 -1.07
N HIS A 57 -23.33 8.60 -0.67
CA HIS A 57 -23.50 10.04 -0.89
C HIS A 57 -22.41 10.89 -0.23
N GLN A 58 -22.03 10.57 1.01
CA GLN A 58 -20.92 11.26 1.67
C GLN A 58 -19.58 10.96 1.00
N ALA A 59 -19.38 9.72 0.57
CA ALA A 59 -18.16 9.32 -0.13
C ALA A 59 -18.00 10.08 -1.44
N GLU A 60 -19.05 10.25 -2.23
CA GLU A 60 -19.03 11.04 -3.47
C GLU A 60 -18.59 12.49 -3.26
N LEU A 61 -18.93 13.08 -2.11
CA LEU A 61 -18.60 14.47 -1.77
C LEU A 61 -17.18 14.62 -1.20
N LEU A 62 -16.70 13.62 -0.46
CA LEU A 62 -15.49 13.73 0.35
C LEU A 62 -14.28 12.99 -0.24
N VAL A 63 -14.51 11.97 -1.07
CA VAL A 63 -13.45 11.14 -1.64
C VAL A 63 -13.07 11.68 -3.02
N PRO A 64 -11.83 12.17 -3.21
CA PRO A 64 -11.39 12.67 -4.50
C PRO A 64 -11.49 11.60 -5.59
N HIS A 65 -11.93 12.02 -6.78
CA HIS A 65 -12.13 11.17 -7.97
C HIS A 65 -13.26 10.13 -7.86
N LEU A 66 -13.99 10.09 -6.73
CA LEU A 66 -15.13 9.19 -6.56
C LEU A 66 -16.43 9.90 -6.98
N GLY A 67 -16.76 9.83 -8.28
CA GLY A 67 -18.09 10.23 -8.76
C GLY A 67 -19.09 9.08 -8.69
N ARG A 68 -20.38 9.39 -8.79
CA ARG A 68 -21.46 8.39 -8.87
C ARG A 68 -21.23 7.29 -9.94
N PRO A 69 -20.77 7.60 -11.17
CA PRO A 69 -20.47 6.56 -12.15
C PRO A 69 -19.36 5.61 -11.69
N THR A 70 -18.34 6.14 -11.02
CA THR A 70 -17.22 5.36 -10.46
C THR A 70 -17.69 4.46 -9.33
N LEU A 71 -18.56 4.95 -8.44
CA LEU A 71 -19.15 4.15 -7.36
C LEU A 71 -19.97 2.98 -7.92
N HIS A 72 -20.81 3.23 -8.93
CA HIS A 72 -21.56 2.17 -9.61
C HIS A 72 -20.65 1.15 -10.32
N ARG A 73 -19.55 1.61 -10.90
CA ARG A 73 -18.55 0.75 -11.52
C ARG A 73 -17.92 -0.19 -10.50
N PHE A 74 -17.59 0.30 -9.30
CA PHE A 74 -17.05 -0.52 -8.22
C PHE A 74 -18.05 -1.58 -7.74
N ILE A 75 -19.33 -1.24 -7.66
CA ILE A 75 -20.39 -2.20 -7.34
C ILE A 75 -20.47 -3.29 -8.42
N ALA A 76 -20.46 -2.90 -9.70
CA ALA A 76 -20.51 -3.83 -10.82
C ALA A 76 -19.28 -4.78 -10.87
N LEU A 77 -18.12 -4.32 -10.41
CA LEU A 77 -16.90 -5.12 -10.29
C LEU A 77 -16.82 -5.95 -9.00
N GLY A 78 -17.82 -5.86 -8.13
CA GLY A 78 -17.86 -6.57 -6.85
C GLY A 78 -16.85 -6.05 -5.83
N LEU A 79 -16.33 -4.83 -6.00
CA LEU A 79 -15.40 -4.18 -5.05
C LEU A 79 -16.14 -3.51 -3.89
N ILE A 80 -17.43 -3.21 -4.09
CA ILE A 80 -18.34 -2.65 -3.09
C ILE A 80 -19.66 -3.41 -3.15
N GLU A 81 -20.19 -3.79 -1.99
CA GLU A 81 -21.58 -4.19 -1.81
C GLU A 81 -22.41 -2.97 -1.41
N ALA A 82 -23.60 -2.82 -1.97
CA ALA A 82 -24.50 -1.72 -1.64
C ALA A 82 -25.93 -2.24 -1.52
N ASP A 83 -26.54 -2.04 -0.36
CA ASP A 83 -27.97 -2.28 -0.16
C ASP A 83 -28.79 -1.13 -0.76
N ASP A 84 -28.28 0.10 -0.60
CA ASP A 84 -28.75 1.33 -1.23
C ASP A 84 -27.58 2.34 -1.36
N ASP A 85 -27.84 3.51 -1.97
CA ASP A 85 -26.84 4.57 -2.16
C ASP A 85 -26.26 5.14 -0.85
N ALA A 86 -26.93 4.92 0.28
CA ALA A 86 -26.54 5.41 1.60
C ALA A 86 -25.85 4.33 2.46
N ASN A 87 -25.94 3.06 2.09
CA ASN A 87 -25.47 1.91 2.82
C ASN A 87 -24.56 1.07 1.92
N CYS A 88 -23.28 1.43 1.90
CA CYS A 88 -22.26 0.74 1.13
C CYS A 88 -21.25 0.05 2.06
N LEU A 89 -20.69 -1.06 1.60
CA LEU A 89 -19.69 -1.87 2.29
C LEU A 89 -18.58 -2.25 1.31
N MET A 90 -17.32 -2.05 1.70
CA MET A 90 -16.21 -2.59 0.91
C MET A 90 -16.21 -4.12 0.98
N THR A 91 -16.24 -4.78 -0.18
CA THR A 91 -16.40 -6.23 -0.25
C THR A 91 -15.21 -6.99 0.35
N GLY A 92 -15.51 -8.09 1.03
CA GLY A 92 -14.51 -9.02 1.58
C GLY A 92 -13.62 -8.39 2.66
N GLU A 93 -12.32 -8.71 2.62
CA GLU A 93 -11.31 -8.15 3.54
C GLU A 93 -10.62 -6.91 2.95
N SER A 94 -11.18 -6.28 1.93
CA SER A 94 -10.56 -5.13 1.25
C SER A 94 -10.32 -3.94 2.20
N TRP A 95 -11.18 -3.79 3.21
CA TRP A 95 -10.99 -2.83 4.31
C TRP A 95 -9.83 -3.20 5.24
N GLN A 96 -9.52 -4.50 5.38
CA GLN A 96 -8.33 -4.98 6.09
C GLN A 96 -7.06 -4.81 5.27
N TRP A 97 -7.14 -4.29 4.05
CA TRP A 97 -5.95 -3.93 3.30
C TRP A 97 -5.24 -2.69 3.84
N GLN A 98 -5.67 -2.16 4.99
CA GLN A 98 -4.85 -1.29 5.80
C GLN A 98 -4.01 -1.99 6.88
N SER A 99 -2.80 -1.47 7.11
CA SER A 99 -1.99 -1.87 8.26
C SER A 99 -2.55 -1.25 9.54
N THR A 100 -2.79 -2.08 10.56
CA THR A 100 -3.14 -1.61 11.92
C THR A 100 -2.08 -0.66 12.48
N ARG A 101 -2.45 0.16 13.47
CA ARG A 101 -1.50 1.07 14.14
C ARG A 101 -0.29 0.31 14.69
N GLU A 102 -0.51 -0.85 15.30
CA GLU A 102 0.53 -1.70 15.86
C GLU A 102 1.43 -2.29 14.77
N GLN A 103 0.91 -2.55 13.57
CA GLN A 103 1.71 -2.98 12.42
C GLN A 103 2.56 -1.81 11.90
N ILE A 104 2.00 -0.61 11.81
CA ILE A 104 2.72 0.60 11.38
C ILE A 104 3.87 0.91 12.34
N GLU A 105 3.62 0.87 13.65
CA GLU A 105 4.65 1.10 14.68
C GLU A 105 5.77 0.05 14.61
N ARG A 106 5.42 -1.24 14.43
CA ARG A 106 6.41 -2.32 14.22
C ARG A 106 7.24 -2.12 12.95
N MET A 107 6.62 -1.68 11.86
CA MET A 107 7.31 -1.36 10.60
C MET A 107 8.26 -0.17 10.78
N ALA A 108 7.85 0.88 11.50
CA ALA A 108 8.69 2.04 11.80
C ALA A 108 9.95 1.66 12.61
N VAL A 109 9.79 0.83 13.64
CA VAL A 109 10.92 0.29 14.43
C VAL A 109 11.88 -0.51 13.55
N THR A 110 11.35 -1.37 12.69
CA THR A 110 12.14 -2.19 11.76
C THR A 110 12.93 -1.33 10.77
N ARG A 111 12.30 -0.27 10.23
CA ARG A 111 12.96 0.69 9.34
C ARG A 111 14.10 1.42 10.04
N ARG A 112 13.91 1.85 11.30
CA ARG A 112 14.95 2.53 12.08
C ARG A 112 16.18 1.63 12.24
N LYS A 113 15.96 0.38 12.66
CA LYS A 113 17.02 -0.63 12.79
C LYS A 113 17.74 -0.91 11.47
N ASN A 114 17.01 -0.95 10.35
CA ASN A 114 17.63 -1.15 9.04
C ASN A 114 18.46 0.05 8.59
N LYS A 115 18.02 1.28 8.89
CA LYS A 115 18.82 2.50 8.63
C LYS A 115 20.11 2.50 9.46
N GLU A 116 20.03 2.17 10.74
CA GLU A 116 21.18 2.03 11.64
C GLU A 116 22.17 0.98 11.10
N ARG A 117 21.69 -0.23 10.76
CA ARG A 117 22.52 -1.29 10.16
C ARG A 117 23.17 -0.89 8.84
N GLN A 118 22.44 -0.17 7.97
CA GLN A 118 23.01 0.34 6.73
C GLN A 118 24.08 1.41 6.98
N ALA A 119 23.89 2.29 7.96
CA ALA A 119 24.88 3.29 8.34
C ALA A 119 26.16 2.62 8.88
N GLU A 120 26.02 1.66 9.80
CA GLU A 120 27.14 0.88 10.32
C GLU A 120 27.89 0.12 9.21
N TRP A 121 27.17 -0.48 8.25
CA TRP A 121 27.79 -1.16 7.12
C TRP A 121 28.58 -0.20 6.23
N ARG A 122 28.06 1.01 5.98
CA ARG A 122 28.77 2.05 5.23
C ARG A 122 30.02 2.52 5.97
N GLU A 123 29.93 2.75 7.28
CA GLU A 123 31.09 3.14 8.10
C GLU A 123 32.17 2.06 8.16
N ARG A 124 31.78 0.78 8.32
CA ARG A 124 32.72 -0.34 8.29
C ARG A 124 33.43 -0.47 6.94
N ASN A 125 32.71 -0.29 5.83
CA ASN A 125 33.31 -0.35 4.50
C ASN A 125 34.17 0.88 4.18
N ALA A 126 33.79 2.07 4.67
CA ALA A 126 34.63 3.26 4.57
C ALA A 126 35.93 3.12 5.38
N ASN A 127 35.87 2.53 6.57
CA ASN A 127 37.04 2.29 7.42
C ASN A 127 37.92 1.11 6.94
N ASN A 128 37.34 0.09 6.30
CA ASN A 128 38.08 -1.03 5.71
C ASN A 128 38.64 -0.75 4.31
N GLY A 129 38.27 0.38 3.69
CA GLY A 129 38.75 0.82 2.38
C GLY A 129 40.23 1.18 2.29
N ASN A 130 41.00 1.07 3.39
CA ASN A 130 42.42 1.39 3.43
C ASN A 130 43.35 0.16 3.66
N LYS A 131 42.84 -1.07 3.50
CA LYS A 131 43.64 -2.31 3.60
C LYS A 131 43.34 -3.30 2.49
N LEU A 132 43.48 -2.89 1.23
CA LEU A 132 43.73 -3.82 0.13
C LEU A 132 45.07 -3.45 -0.48
N GLN A 133 46.14 -4.10 0.02
CA GLN A 133 47.43 -4.07 -0.65
C GLN A 133 47.25 -4.69 -2.05
N PRO A 134 47.84 -4.11 -3.11
CA PRO A 134 47.77 -4.70 -4.44
C PRO A 134 48.50 -6.04 -4.42
N VAL A 135 47.77 -7.12 -4.67
CA VAL A 135 48.35 -8.44 -4.90
C VAL A 135 49.11 -8.36 -6.23
N ALA A 136 50.43 -8.60 -6.18
CA ALA A 136 51.29 -8.58 -7.35
C ALA A 136 50.80 -9.60 -8.41
N PRO A 137 50.88 -9.28 -9.71
CA PRO A 137 50.50 -10.22 -10.76
C PRO A 137 51.46 -11.41 -10.75
N PHE A 138 50.90 -12.62 -10.73
CA PHE A 138 51.63 -13.88 -10.79
C PHE A 138 52.39 -13.99 -12.13
N ASN A 139 53.67 -14.38 -12.05
CA ASN A 139 54.45 -14.96 -13.15
C ASN A 139 54.19 -16.46 -13.26
#